data_AF-W6TVC4-F1
#
_entry.id   AF-W6TVC4-F1
#
_cell.length_a   1.000
_cell.length_b   1.000
_cell.length_c   1.000
_cell.angle_alpha   90.00
_cell.angle_beta   90.00
_cell.angle_gamma   90.00
#
_symmetry.space_group_name_H-M   'P 1'
#
loop_
_entity.id
_entity.type
_entity.pdbx_description
1 polymer ?
#
loop_
_entity_poly.entity_id
_entity_poly.type
_entity_poly.pdbx_seq_one_letter_code
_entity_poly.pdbx_strand_id
1 'polypeptide(L)'
;MDKRVKFDFEIYFTNGGSIKGEDFRLDIAGDHISDKELADYIVDDLRLLMVGQTKILNKEIFNEAHKRKPVNEKAGSDLFIDLSHTIEDGLVTYKGLPAPIICDYLSRENSKEFYAEGTAFQIGKIEMVSNTGTYIDCPFHRFENGKDLSEVGLECFTDLVAIVIHVPFSQTLEITEEHLKNYEIRNRAVLIHTGWDSNWNTEAYYEHHPYLTEGAAKYLRDCSVKLVGIDSHNIDNTQGKTRPVHTTLLGAEILIVEHLCNLYLLPADGFTFSAIPPKFKGVGTFPVRAMAKLIKPN
;
A
#
# COMPACT_ATOMS: atom_id res chain seq x y z
N MET A 1 -8.13 5.17 -33.18
CA MET A 1 -8.58 6.21 -34.13
C MET A 1 -7.52 6.21 -35.20
N ASP A 2 -7.85 6.15 -36.50
CA ASP A 2 -6.83 5.85 -37.53
C ASP A 2 -6.65 6.98 -38.56
N LYS A 3 -7.24 8.16 -38.28
CA LYS A 3 -7.33 9.32 -39.18
C LYS A 3 -6.77 10.57 -38.51
N ARG A 4 -5.86 11.25 -39.20
CA ARG A 4 -5.32 12.55 -38.77
C ARG A 4 -5.52 13.59 -39.85
N VAL A 5 -5.63 14.83 -39.42
CA VAL A 5 -5.60 15.99 -40.29
C VAL A 5 -4.31 16.77 -40.04
N LYS A 6 -3.59 17.10 -41.09
CA LYS A 6 -2.43 18.00 -41.11
C LYS A 6 -2.85 19.28 -41.80
N PHE A 7 -2.55 20.42 -41.20
CA PHE A 7 -2.92 21.72 -41.76
C PHE A 7 -2.06 22.82 -41.16
N ASP A 8 -1.99 23.94 -41.87
CA ASP A 8 -1.40 25.17 -41.39
C ASP A 8 -2.52 26.08 -40.87
N PHE A 9 -2.21 26.97 -39.94
CA PHE A 9 -3.17 27.93 -39.46
C PHE A 9 -2.58 29.32 -39.22
N GLU A 10 -3.42 30.33 -39.38
CA GLU A 10 -3.13 31.70 -38.97
C GLU A 10 -4.29 32.23 -38.12
N ILE A 11 -3.98 32.73 -36.93
CA ILE A 11 -4.94 33.33 -36.01
C ILE A 11 -4.55 34.78 -35.77
N TYR A 12 -5.45 35.70 -36.09
CA TYR A 12 -5.27 37.14 -35.89
C TYR A 12 -6.06 37.60 -34.67
N PHE A 13 -5.45 38.40 -33.79
CA PHE A 13 -6.10 38.85 -32.56
C PHE A 13 -6.72 40.24 -32.72
N THR A 14 -7.87 40.46 -32.08
CA THR A 14 -8.59 41.74 -32.18
C THR A 14 -7.88 42.90 -31.48
N ASN A 15 -6.94 42.60 -30.57
CA ASN A 15 -6.06 43.57 -29.91
C ASN A 15 -4.71 43.77 -30.63
N GLY A 16 -4.54 43.17 -31.82
CA GLY A 16 -3.31 43.24 -32.62
C GLY A 16 -2.36 42.05 -32.40
N GLY A 17 -1.60 41.74 -33.46
CA GLY A 17 -0.71 40.55 -33.50
C GLY A 17 -1.38 39.31 -34.11
N SER A 18 -0.58 38.27 -34.33
CA SER A 18 -1.04 36.99 -34.89
C SER A 18 -0.17 35.81 -34.46
N ILE A 19 -0.76 34.61 -34.41
CA ILE A 19 -0.05 33.34 -34.30
C ILE A 19 -0.19 32.57 -35.62
N LYS A 20 0.89 31.93 -36.06
CA LYS A 20 0.88 31.03 -37.21
C LYS A 20 1.52 29.69 -36.84
N GLY A 21 0.98 28.61 -37.37
CA GLY A 21 1.51 27.25 -37.21
C GLY A 21 1.53 26.52 -38.54
N GLU A 22 2.55 25.70 -38.76
CA GLU A 22 2.76 24.92 -39.99
C GLU A 22 2.78 23.42 -39.66
N ASP A 23 2.27 22.59 -40.59
CA ASP A 23 2.16 21.13 -40.51
C ASP A 23 1.54 20.64 -39.18
N PHE A 24 0.60 21.40 -38.62
CA PHE A 24 -0.05 21.06 -37.35
C PHE A 24 -0.93 19.83 -37.52
N ARG A 25 -0.83 18.85 -36.60
CA ARG A 25 -1.51 17.55 -36.73
C ARG A 25 -2.49 17.30 -35.60
N LEU A 26 -3.75 17.04 -35.94
CA LEU A 26 -4.81 16.67 -35.00
C LEU A 26 -5.42 15.31 -35.36
N ASP A 27 -5.81 14.57 -34.33
CA ASP A 27 -6.56 13.32 -34.48
C ASP A 27 -8.03 13.67 -34.68
N ILE A 28 -8.69 13.05 -35.67
CA ILE A 28 -10.11 13.34 -35.97
C ILE A 28 -10.97 12.08 -35.92
N ALA A 29 -12.19 12.23 -35.43
CA ALA A 29 -13.20 11.18 -35.44
C ALA A 29 -13.93 11.20 -36.79
N GLY A 30 -13.52 10.34 -37.72
CA GLY A 30 -14.13 10.19 -39.04
C GLY A 30 -13.23 10.63 -40.19
N ASP A 31 -13.79 10.66 -41.39
CA ASP A 31 -13.05 10.96 -42.63
C ASP A 31 -13.02 12.45 -42.99
N HIS A 32 -13.72 13.29 -42.22
CA HIS A 32 -13.83 14.71 -42.49
C HIS A 32 -13.91 15.51 -41.20
N ILE A 33 -13.44 16.75 -41.28
CA ILE A 33 -13.60 17.80 -40.25
C ILE A 33 -13.68 19.11 -41.02
N SER A 34 -14.43 20.11 -40.55
CA SER A 34 -14.49 21.43 -41.17
C SER A 34 -13.33 22.32 -40.73
N ASP A 35 -13.07 23.42 -41.45
CA ASP A 35 -12.03 24.38 -41.06
C ASP A 35 -12.41 25.16 -39.80
N LYS A 36 -13.72 25.38 -39.60
CA LYS A 36 -14.23 26.01 -38.39
C LYS A 36 -13.96 25.13 -37.17
N GLU A 37 -14.27 23.83 -37.25
CA GLU A 37 -14.00 22.91 -36.14
C GLU A 37 -12.51 22.84 -35.80
N LEU A 38 -11.62 22.86 -36.79
CA LEU A 38 -10.17 22.92 -36.55
C LEU A 38 -9.72 24.20 -35.86
N ALA A 39 -10.28 25.34 -36.29
CA ALA A 39 -10.00 26.62 -35.65
C ALA A 39 -10.49 26.62 -34.20
N ASP A 40 -11.72 26.15 -33.96
CA ASP A 40 -12.32 26.06 -32.62
C ASP A 40 -11.46 25.15 -31.71
N TYR A 41 -11.01 23.98 -32.21
CA TYR A 41 -10.10 23.10 -31.47
C TYR A 41 -8.81 23.78 -31.02
N ILE A 42 -8.15 24.53 -31.91
CA ILE A 42 -6.89 25.21 -31.56
C ILE A 42 -7.14 26.31 -30.53
N VAL A 43 -8.21 27.08 -30.71
CA VAL A 43 -8.55 28.19 -29.81
C VAL A 43 -8.87 27.68 -28.42
N ASP A 44 -9.65 26.62 -28.31
CA ASP A 44 -10.04 26.02 -27.03
C ASP A 44 -8.86 25.35 -26.31
N ASP A 45 -8.09 24.51 -27.03
CA ASP A 45 -7.00 23.74 -26.43
C ASP A 45 -5.83 24.64 -25.97
N LEU A 46 -5.49 25.67 -26.76
CA LEU A 46 -4.49 26.67 -26.41
C LEU A 46 -5.04 27.80 -25.53
N ARG A 47 -6.35 27.78 -25.23
CA ARG A 47 -7.06 28.78 -24.41
C ARG A 47 -6.80 30.22 -24.87
N LEU A 48 -6.85 30.44 -26.18
CA LEU A 48 -6.57 31.74 -26.78
C LEU A 48 -7.73 32.71 -26.53
N LEU A 49 -7.41 33.94 -26.13
CA LEU A 49 -8.38 35.01 -25.89
C LEU A 49 -8.32 36.07 -27.00
N MET A 50 -9.41 36.81 -27.21
CA MET A 50 -9.50 37.90 -28.20
C MET A 50 -9.20 37.46 -29.64
N VAL A 51 -9.56 36.23 -29.98
CA VAL A 51 -9.39 35.67 -31.33
C VAL A 51 -10.32 36.40 -32.30
N GLY A 52 -9.72 36.94 -33.37
CA GLY A 52 -10.41 37.54 -34.51
C GLY A 52 -10.51 36.55 -35.66
N GLN A 53 -9.99 36.91 -36.84
CA GLN A 53 -10.04 36.04 -38.01
C GLN A 53 -9.10 34.84 -37.83
N THR A 54 -9.62 33.65 -38.14
CA THR A 54 -8.85 32.40 -38.25
C THR A 54 -8.83 31.93 -39.70
N LYS A 55 -7.68 31.42 -40.14
CA LYS A 55 -7.52 30.80 -41.46
C LYS A 55 -6.89 29.43 -41.27
N ILE A 56 -7.50 28.43 -41.89
CA ILE A 56 -6.94 27.08 -42.03
C ILE A 56 -6.45 26.96 -43.47
N LEU A 57 -5.22 26.48 -43.64
CA LEU A 57 -4.53 26.38 -44.92
C LEU A 57 -3.93 24.98 -45.05
N ASN A 58 -3.65 24.55 -46.29
CA ASN A 58 -2.91 23.31 -46.61
C ASN A 58 -3.42 22.06 -45.88
N LYS A 59 -4.74 21.97 -45.71
CA LYS A 59 -5.39 20.88 -44.99
C LYS A 59 -5.40 19.58 -45.78
N GLU A 60 -4.90 18.53 -45.14
CA GLU A 60 -4.80 17.18 -45.67
C GLU A 60 -5.22 16.16 -44.61
N ILE A 61 -6.11 15.23 -44.96
CA ILE A 61 -6.51 14.14 -44.09
C ILE A 61 -5.86 12.85 -44.59
N PHE A 62 -5.16 12.14 -43.71
CA PHE A 62 -4.42 10.94 -44.06
C PHE A 62 -4.51 9.88 -42.96
N ASN A 63 -4.22 8.63 -43.34
CA ASN A 63 -4.21 7.49 -42.44
C ASN A 63 -2.78 7.30 -41.90
N GLU A 64 -2.62 7.30 -40.58
CA GLU A 64 -1.33 7.05 -39.94
C GLU A 64 -1.55 6.14 -38.72
N ALA A 65 -0.93 4.96 -38.71
CA ALA A 65 -1.02 4.04 -37.58
C ALA A 65 -0.28 4.61 -36.35
N HIS A 66 -0.98 4.73 -35.22
CA HIS A 66 -0.47 5.43 -34.04
C HIS A 66 0.77 4.75 -33.42
N LYS A 67 1.80 5.55 -33.12
CA LYS A 67 2.87 5.23 -32.15
C LYS A 67 2.65 5.87 -30.76
N ARG A 68 1.52 6.56 -30.54
CA ARG A 68 1.14 7.08 -29.22
C ARG A 68 0.01 6.23 -28.65
N LYS A 69 0.34 5.46 -27.64
CA LYS A 69 -0.63 4.81 -26.74
C LYS A 69 -1.46 5.92 -26.07
N PRO A 70 -2.79 5.81 -26.00
CA PRO A 70 -3.60 6.73 -25.22
C PRO A 70 -3.07 6.78 -23.78
N VAL A 71 -3.19 7.91 -23.09
CA VAL A 71 -3.01 8.01 -21.62
C VAL A 71 -4.02 7.09 -20.87
N ASN A 72 -4.94 6.46 -21.61
CA ASN A 72 -5.86 5.40 -21.19
C ASN A 72 -5.45 3.99 -21.69
N GLU A 73 -4.17 3.70 -21.91
CA GLU A 73 -3.75 2.36 -21.50
C GLU A 73 -3.96 2.32 -20.00
N LYS A 74 -4.90 1.50 -19.54
CA LYS A 74 -4.98 1.13 -18.13
C LYS A 74 -3.57 0.69 -17.75
N ALA A 75 -2.82 1.57 -17.08
CA ALA A 75 -1.84 1.09 -16.12
C ALA A 75 -2.64 0.12 -15.27
N GLY A 76 -2.27 -1.16 -15.28
CA GLY A 76 -3.02 -2.20 -14.58
C GLY A 76 -3.37 -1.65 -13.21
N SER A 77 -4.66 -1.47 -12.92
CA SER A 77 -5.05 -0.71 -11.72
C SER A 77 -4.48 -1.44 -10.52
N ASP A 78 -3.68 -0.78 -9.69
CA ASP A 78 -3.13 -1.38 -8.48
C ASP A 78 -4.27 -2.03 -7.68
N LEU A 79 -4.08 -3.30 -7.33
CA LEU A 79 -4.94 -4.00 -6.40
C LEU A 79 -4.27 -3.97 -5.03
N PHE A 80 -4.97 -3.37 -4.06
CA PHE A 80 -4.54 -3.36 -2.67
C PHE A 80 -5.31 -4.43 -1.90
N ILE A 81 -4.58 -5.30 -1.21
CA ILE A 81 -5.13 -6.32 -0.34
C ILE A 81 -4.81 -5.92 1.11
N ASP A 82 -5.86 -5.78 1.92
CA ASP A 82 -5.75 -5.49 3.34
C ASP A 82 -5.39 -6.78 4.10
N LEU A 83 -4.30 -6.73 4.85
CA LEU A 83 -3.73 -7.87 5.57
C LEU A 83 -3.83 -7.68 7.09
N SER A 84 -4.71 -6.77 7.53
CA SER A 84 -4.90 -6.44 8.94
C SER A 84 -6.28 -6.82 9.47
N HIS A 85 -6.29 -7.30 10.72
CA HIS A 85 -7.53 -7.43 11.49
C HIS A 85 -8.04 -6.07 11.96
N THR A 86 -9.36 -5.89 11.98
CA THR A 86 -10.02 -4.69 12.50
C THR A 86 -9.77 -4.57 14.00
N ILE A 87 -9.38 -3.37 14.44
CA ILE A 87 -9.29 -3.02 15.86
C ILE A 87 -10.59 -2.32 16.28
N GLU A 88 -11.26 -2.88 17.28
CA GLU A 88 -12.50 -2.38 17.87
C GLU A 88 -12.40 -2.34 19.40
N ASP A 89 -13.30 -1.58 20.04
CA ASP A 89 -13.40 -1.51 21.49
C ASP A 89 -13.55 -2.92 22.10
N GLY A 90 -12.72 -3.25 23.09
CA GLY A 90 -12.77 -4.55 23.74
C GLY A 90 -12.07 -5.70 22.98
N LEU A 91 -11.43 -5.44 21.83
CA LEU A 91 -10.67 -6.47 21.11
C LEU A 91 -9.57 -7.08 21.98
N VAL A 92 -9.61 -8.40 22.18
CA VAL A 92 -8.54 -9.13 22.86
C VAL A 92 -7.51 -9.58 21.82
N THR A 93 -6.26 -9.09 21.95
CA THR A 93 -5.14 -9.55 21.10
C THR A 93 -4.22 -10.53 21.85
N TYR A 94 -4.04 -10.31 23.16
CA TYR A 94 -3.33 -11.20 24.06
C TYR A 94 -4.12 -11.41 25.35
N LYS A 95 -4.28 -12.66 25.77
CA LYS A 95 -4.88 -12.98 27.07
C LYS A 95 -4.04 -12.36 28.20
N GLY A 96 -4.69 -11.61 29.09
CA GLY A 96 -4.06 -10.97 30.24
C GLY A 96 -3.53 -9.55 30.00
N LEU A 97 -3.54 -9.05 28.76
CA LEU A 97 -3.32 -7.62 28.49
C LEU A 97 -4.65 -6.86 28.45
N PRO A 98 -4.66 -5.56 28.82
CA PRO A 98 -5.84 -4.72 28.65
C PRO A 98 -6.29 -4.65 27.19
N ALA A 99 -7.58 -4.84 26.96
CA ALA A 99 -8.22 -4.58 25.67
C ALA A 99 -8.22 -3.06 25.37
N PRO A 100 -8.24 -2.63 24.09
CA PRO A 100 -8.33 -1.23 23.75
C PRO A 100 -9.66 -0.65 24.20
N ILE A 101 -9.62 0.57 24.72
CA ILE A 101 -10.78 1.40 24.99
C ILE A 101 -10.88 2.44 23.89
N ILE A 102 -11.94 2.36 23.09
CA ILE A 102 -12.22 3.27 21.97
C ILE A 102 -13.54 3.97 22.26
N CYS A 103 -13.48 5.26 22.55
CA CYS A 103 -14.64 6.04 22.95
C CYS A 103 -14.58 7.46 22.40
N ASP A 104 -15.65 8.23 22.60
CA ASP A 104 -15.66 9.64 22.23
C ASP A 104 -14.96 10.48 23.31
N TYR A 105 -13.96 11.27 22.90
CA TYR A 105 -13.54 12.44 23.67
C TYR A 105 -14.58 13.57 23.52
N LEU A 106 -15.02 13.79 22.28
CA LEU A 106 -16.13 14.66 21.93
C LEU A 106 -17.05 13.92 20.96
N SER A 107 -18.28 13.65 21.37
CA SER A 107 -19.27 12.99 20.51
C SER A 107 -19.81 13.96 19.46
N ARG A 108 -20.36 13.41 18.36
CA ARG A 108 -21.02 14.24 17.32
C ARG A 108 -22.15 15.07 17.90
N GLU A 109 -22.93 14.50 18.82
CA GLU A 109 -24.04 15.22 19.47
C GLU A 109 -23.51 16.35 20.34
N ASN A 110 -22.54 16.08 21.23
CA ASN A 110 -21.98 17.10 22.11
C ASN A 110 -21.25 18.19 21.31
N SER A 111 -20.66 17.85 20.15
CA SER A 111 -20.01 18.85 19.29
C SER A 111 -20.97 19.96 18.84
N LYS A 112 -22.26 19.67 18.67
CA LYS A 112 -23.27 20.66 18.23
C LYS A 112 -23.44 21.81 19.23
N GLU A 113 -23.09 21.61 20.50
CA GLU A 113 -23.13 22.66 21.52
C GLU A 113 -22.01 23.71 21.34
N PHE A 114 -20.93 23.33 20.64
CA PHE A 114 -19.73 24.16 20.47
C PHE A 114 -19.62 24.77 19.07
N TYR A 115 -20.36 24.24 18.08
CA TYR A 115 -20.25 24.63 16.67
C TYR A 115 -21.58 25.12 16.10
N ALA A 116 -21.49 25.86 15.00
CA ALA A 116 -22.67 26.40 14.32
C ALA A 116 -23.60 25.30 13.80
N GLU A 117 -24.87 25.65 13.59
CA GLU A 117 -25.86 24.75 12.98
C GLU A 117 -25.34 24.15 11.67
N GLY A 118 -25.56 22.85 11.49
CA GLY A 118 -25.02 22.09 10.35
C GLY A 118 -23.57 21.65 10.48
N THR A 119 -22.87 22.01 11.57
CA THR A 119 -21.48 21.58 11.83
C THR A 119 -21.42 20.66 13.04
N ALA A 120 -21.11 19.39 12.82
CA ALA A 120 -20.90 18.40 13.88
C ALA A 120 -19.80 17.41 13.50
N PHE A 121 -18.97 17.02 14.46
CA PHE A 121 -17.90 16.04 14.25
C PHE A 121 -17.56 15.29 15.52
N GLN A 122 -16.89 14.16 15.37
CA GLN A 122 -16.46 13.31 16.47
C GLN A 122 -14.95 13.42 16.64
N ILE A 123 -14.52 13.49 17.90
CA ILE A 123 -13.12 13.33 18.29
C ILE A 123 -13.07 12.06 19.12
N GLY A 124 -12.44 11.01 18.60
CA GLY A 124 -12.22 9.77 19.32
C GLY A 124 -11.06 9.88 20.32
N LYS A 125 -11.17 9.11 21.41
CA LYS A 125 -10.09 8.79 22.34
C LYS A 125 -9.81 7.31 22.25
N ILE A 126 -8.54 6.96 22.11
CA ILE A 126 -8.07 5.57 22.08
C ILE A 126 -7.05 5.40 23.20
N GLU A 127 -7.31 4.46 24.09
CA GLU A 127 -6.36 3.98 25.09
C GLU A 127 -6.14 2.50 24.81
N MET A 128 -4.91 2.10 24.46
CA MET A 128 -4.62 0.72 24.10
C MET A 128 -3.16 0.37 24.37
N VAL A 129 -2.90 -0.91 24.59
CA VAL A 129 -1.54 -1.45 24.52
C VAL A 129 -1.08 -1.48 23.06
N SER A 130 0.22 -1.31 22.84
CA SER A 130 0.81 -1.27 21.50
C SER A 130 0.68 -2.59 20.72
N ASN A 131 0.61 -3.72 21.43
CA ASN A 131 0.45 -5.05 20.85
C ASN A 131 -1.04 -5.38 20.66
N THR A 132 -1.73 -4.58 19.84
CA THR A 132 -3.16 -4.72 19.55
C THR A 132 -3.41 -4.95 18.06
N GLY A 133 -4.26 -5.91 17.71
CA GLY A 133 -4.56 -6.24 16.31
C GLY A 133 -3.33 -6.71 15.53
N THR A 134 -3.28 -6.37 14.24
CA THR A 134 -2.08 -6.53 13.41
C THR A 134 -1.11 -5.39 13.70
N TYR A 135 0.09 -5.71 14.16
CA TYR A 135 1.09 -4.72 14.55
C TYR A 135 2.47 -5.08 14.05
N ILE A 136 3.38 -4.10 14.13
CA ILE A 136 4.79 -4.28 13.79
C ILE A 136 5.67 -4.04 15.01
N ASP A 137 6.69 -4.88 15.18
CA ASP A 137 7.76 -4.74 16.16
C ASP A 137 9.05 -4.24 15.50
N CYS A 138 9.72 -3.33 16.20
CA CYS A 138 11.04 -2.81 15.85
C CYS A 138 12.05 -3.07 16.98
N PRO A 139 13.35 -2.79 16.79
CA PRO A 139 14.39 -3.14 17.76
C PRO A 139 14.10 -2.74 19.20
N PHE A 140 13.50 -1.57 19.44
CA PHE A 140 13.16 -1.10 20.78
C PHE A 140 12.21 -2.04 21.55
N HIS A 141 11.36 -2.82 20.86
CA HIS A 141 10.49 -3.81 21.52
C HIS A 141 11.30 -4.82 22.35
N ARG A 142 12.50 -5.17 21.88
CA ARG A 142 13.37 -6.19 22.51
C ARG A 142 14.59 -5.60 23.20
N PHE A 143 15.13 -4.50 22.70
CA PHE A 143 16.40 -3.94 23.15
C PHE A 143 16.19 -2.50 23.63
N GLU A 144 16.52 -2.22 24.89
CA GLU A 144 16.36 -0.89 25.51
C GLU A 144 17.00 0.26 24.70
N ASN A 145 18.12 -0.01 24.02
CA ASN A 145 18.83 0.96 23.18
C ASN A 145 18.58 0.74 21.67
N GLY A 146 17.60 -0.08 21.31
CA GLY A 146 17.20 -0.29 19.93
C GLY A 146 16.43 0.91 19.39
N LYS A 147 16.44 1.09 18.06
CA LYS A 147 15.64 2.12 17.39
C LYS A 147 14.16 1.93 17.68
N ASP A 148 13.50 3.01 18.09
CA ASP A 148 12.03 3.04 18.23
C ASP A 148 11.34 3.37 16.89
N LEU A 149 10.01 3.33 16.85
CA LEU A 149 9.23 3.57 15.62
C LEU A 149 9.42 4.98 15.02
N SER A 150 9.94 5.93 15.79
CA SER A 150 10.26 7.27 15.31
C SER A 150 11.64 7.37 14.64
N GLU A 151 12.50 6.38 14.84
CA GLU A 151 13.89 6.34 14.41
C GLU A 151 14.15 5.37 13.24
N VAL A 152 13.32 4.33 13.07
CA VAL A 152 13.41 3.41 11.93
C VAL A 152 13.03 4.12 10.63
N GLY A 153 13.83 3.92 9.57
CA GLY A 153 13.62 4.51 8.24
C GLY A 153 12.40 3.94 7.50
N LEU A 154 11.75 4.76 6.67
CA LEU A 154 10.55 4.38 5.91
C LEU A 154 10.80 3.20 4.94
N GLU A 155 12.02 3.08 4.43
CA GLU A 155 12.46 2.01 3.54
C GLU A 155 12.37 0.61 4.18
N CYS A 156 12.26 0.52 5.51
CA CYS A 156 12.05 -0.74 6.21
C CYS A 156 10.56 -1.13 6.30
N PHE A 157 9.64 -0.23 5.96
CA PHE A 157 8.20 -0.43 6.16
C PHE A 157 7.40 -0.47 4.87
N THR A 158 7.85 0.17 3.80
CA THR A 158 7.02 0.43 2.62
C THR A 158 7.60 -0.14 1.34
N ASP A 159 6.71 -0.61 0.48
CA ASP A 159 7.00 -1.12 -0.86
C ASP A 159 8.12 -2.16 -0.90
N LEU A 160 8.20 -2.99 0.15
CA LEU A 160 9.15 -4.09 0.21
C LEU A 160 8.76 -5.15 -0.82
N VAL A 161 9.69 -5.55 -1.69
CA VAL A 161 9.47 -6.74 -2.53
C VAL A 161 9.22 -7.92 -1.61
N ALA A 162 8.08 -8.57 -1.78
CA ALA A 162 7.60 -9.56 -0.83
C ALA A 162 7.43 -10.94 -1.45
N ILE A 163 7.51 -11.95 -0.61
CA ILE A 163 7.22 -13.34 -0.92
C ILE A 163 6.33 -13.93 0.17
N VAL A 164 5.33 -14.71 -0.24
CA VAL A 164 4.55 -15.54 0.68
C VAL A 164 5.09 -16.96 0.64
N ILE A 165 5.45 -17.50 1.81
CA ILE A 165 5.83 -18.89 1.99
C ILE A 165 4.70 -19.59 2.74
N HIS A 166 4.07 -20.56 2.08
CA HIS A 166 2.94 -21.29 2.65
C HIS A 166 3.41 -22.51 3.46
N VAL A 167 3.14 -22.51 4.76
CA VAL A 167 3.44 -23.61 5.68
C VAL A 167 2.21 -23.88 6.55
N PRO A 168 1.25 -24.70 6.08
CA PRO A 168 -0.02 -24.89 6.76
C PRO A 168 0.13 -25.41 8.19
N PHE A 169 -0.61 -24.84 9.14
CA PHE A 169 -0.61 -25.31 10.53
C PHE A 169 -1.08 -26.76 10.68
N SER A 170 -1.83 -27.26 9.70
CA SER A 170 -2.28 -28.66 9.62
C SER A 170 -1.14 -29.65 9.32
N GLN A 171 0.01 -29.17 8.84
CA GLN A 171 1.19 -29.98 8.57
C GLN A 171 2.21 -29.89 9.71
N THR A 172 2.46 -28.69 10.22
CA THR A 172 3.40 -28.44 11.32
C THR A 172 3.07 -27.14 12.05
N LEU A 173 3.37 -27.08 13.34
CA LEU A 173 3.41 -25.83 14.10
C LEU A 173 4.82 -25.22 14.13
N GLU A 174 5.84 -26.03 13.85
CA GLU A 174 7.25 -25.62 13.94
C GLU A 174 7.80 -25.31 12.55
N ILE A 175 7.95 -24.02 12.25
CA ILE A 175 8.51 -23.55 10.97
C ILE A 175 10.01 -23.41 11.11
N THR A 176 10.73 -24.39 10.57
CA THR A 176 12.21 -24.46 10.54
C THR A 176 12.79 -23.85 9.26
N GLU A 177 14.11 -23.67 9.23
CA GLU A 177 14.87 -23.22 8.07
C GLU A 177 14.67 -24.10 6.81
N GLU A 178 14.37 -25.39 6.97
CA GLU A 178 14.11 -26.29 5.83
C GLU A 178 12.89 -25.86 5.01
N HIS A 179 11.90 -25.25 5.66
CA HIS A 179 10.73 -24.70 4.99
C HIS A 179 11.06 -23.44 4.17
N LEU A 180 12.23 -22.82 4.39
CA LEU A 180 12.63 -21.55 3.80
C LEU A 180 13.70 -21.71 2.71
N LYS A 181 14.53 -22.76 2.79
CA LYS A 181 15.74 -22.94 1.95
C LYS A 181 15.51 -22.97 0.44
N ASN A 182 14.30 -23.30 -0.02
CA ASN A 182 13.98 -23.42 -1.44
C ASN A 182 13.45 -22.11 -2.07
N TYR A 183 13.44 -21.02 -1.31
CA TYR A 183 12.91 -19.73 -1.76
C TYR A 183 14.02 -18.68 -1.87
N GLU A 184 13.94 -17.80 -2.87
CA GLU A 184 14.78 -16.61 -2.93
C GLU A 184 14.19 -15.50 -2.06
N ILE A 185 14.75 -15.35 -0.86
CA ILE A 185 14.25 -14.48 0.21
C ILE A 185 15.14 -13.27 0.50
N ARG A 186 16.32 -13.17 -0.12
CA ARG A 186 17.30 -12.13 0.23
C ARG A 186 16.78 -10.74 -0.10
N ASN A 187 16.94 -9.79 0.83
CA ASN A 187 16.48 -8.41 0.70
C ASN A 187 14.97 -8.26 0.44
N ARG A 188 14.15 -9.25 0.82
CA ARG A 188 12.68 -9.23 0.66
C ARG A 188 11.97 -9.12 2.01
N ALA A 189 10.68 -8.80 1.98
CA ALA A 189 9.77 -9.14 3.07
C ALA A 189 9.33 -10.60 2.91
N VAL A 190 9.44 -11.39 3.98
CA VAL A 190 9.02 -12.80 3.98
C VAL A 190 7.77 -12.93 4.82
N LEU A 191 6.63 -13.24 4.19
CA LEU A 191 5.35 -13.44 4.85
C LEU A 191 5.08 -14.94 4.97
N ILE A 192 4.92 -15.43 6.20
CA ILE A 192 4.65 -16.83 6.48
C ILE A 192 3.15 -17.03 6.61
N HIS A 193 2.58 -17.77 5.66
CA HIS A 193 1.16 -18.08 5.60
C HIS A 193 0.91 -19.47 6.16
N THR A 194 0.36 -19.52 7.37
CA THR A 194 0.05 -20.75 8.08
C THR A 194 -1.42 -21.13 8.00
N GLY A 195 -2.29 -20.15 7.73
CA GLY A 195 -3.75 -20.25 7.78
C GLY A 195 -4.31 -20.11 9.20
N TRP A 196 -3.47 -19.71 10.18
CA TRP A 196 -3.90 -19.59 11.59
C TRP A 196 -4.84 -18.40 11.83
N ASP A 197 -4.86 -17.42 10.92
CA ASP A 197 -5.79 -16.30 10.93
C ASP A 197 -7.26 -16.73 10.91
N SER A 198 -7.57 -17.95 10.42
CA SER A 198 -8.92 -18.52 10.50
C SER A 198 -9.42 -18.70 11.94
N ASN A 199 -8.51 -18.76 12.93
CA ASN A 199 -8.85 -18.86 14.34
C ASN A 199 -8.97 -17.49 15.03
N TRP A 200 -8.74 -16.37 14.33
CA TRP A 200 -8.73 -15.03 14.93
C TRP A 200 -9.96 -14.77 15.81
N ASN A 201 -9.73 -14.14 16.96
CA ASN A 201 -10.77 -13.83 17.96
C ASN A 201 -11.53 -15.07 18.50
N THR A 202 -10.87 -16.24 18.53
CA THR A 202 -11.35 -17.45 19.20
C THR A 202 -10.36 -17.91 20.26
N GLU A 203 -10.81 -18.73 21.22
CA GLU A 203 -9.94 -19.29 22.26
C GLU A 203 -8.75 -20.08 21.68
N ALA A 204 -8.95 -20.75 20.54
CA ALA A 204 -7.92 -21.53 19.87
C ALA A 204 -6.77 -20.67 19.33
N TYR A 205 -7.01 -19.39 19.03
CA TYR A 205 -5.98 -18.50 18.49
C TYR A 205 -4.76 -18.39 19.39
N TYR A 206 -4.99 -18.36 20.71
CA TYR A 206 -4.00 -18.00 21.72
C TYR A 206 -3.14 -19.18 22.20
N GLU A 207 -3.42 -20.40 21.74
CA GLU A 207 -2.79 -21.62 22.24
C GLU A 207 -2.35 -22.50 21.09
N HIS A 208 -1.19 -23.16 21.23
CA HIS A 208 -0.68 -24.13 20.25
C HIS A 208 -0.61 -23.56 18.80
N HIS A 209 -0.27 -22.28 18.68
CA HIS A 209 -0.17 -21.60 17.39
C HIS A 209 1.15 -21.95 16.66
N PRO A 210 1.18 -21.87 15.33
CA PRO A 210 2.42 -21.97 14.55
C PRO A 210 3.43 -20.89 14.89
N TYR A 211 4.72 -21.20 14.81
CA TYR A 211 5.82 -20.28 15.13
C TYR A 211 7.08 -20.62 14.33
N LEU A 212 8.04 -19.69 14.29
CA LEU A 212 9.36 -19.92 13.71
C LEU A 212 10.33 -20.44 14.76
N THR A 213 11.21 -21.37 14.36
CA THR A 213 12.28 -21.82 15.24
C THR A 213 13.45 -20.84 15.26
N GLU A 214 14.35 -20.99 16.25
CA GLU A 214 15.61 -20.24 16.26
C GLU A 214 16.45 -20.48 15.00
N GLY A 215 16.42 -21.70 14.44
CA GLY A 215 17.09 -22.04 13.19
C GLY A 215 16.55 -21.25 12.01
N ALA A 216 15.21 -21.14 11.89
CA ALA A 216 14.57 -20.31 10.89
C ALA A 216 14.94 -18.83 11.03
N ALA A 217 14.93 -18.29 12.25
CA ALA A 217 15.29 -16.89 12.51
C ALA A 217 16.75 -16.58 12.12
N LYS A 218 17.70 -17.48 12.45
CA LYS A 218 19.10 -17.35 12.05
C LYS A 218 19.24 -17.38 10.53
N TYR A 219 18.54 -18.29 9.86
CA TYR A 219 18.56 -18.38 8.40
C TYR A 219 18.02 -17.13 7.71
N LEU A 220 16.89 -16.58 8.18
CA LEU A 220 16.29 -15.33 7.69
C LEU A 220 17.26 -14.14 7.85
N ARG A 221 17.88 -14.03 9.03
CA ARG A 221 18.93 -13.04 9.31
C ARG A 221 20.10 -13.17 8.36
N ASP A 222 20.65 -14.36 8.21
CA ASP A 222 21.83 -14.61 7.39
C ASP A 222 21.56 -14.36 5.90
N CYS A 223 20.29 -14.45 5.49
CA CYS A 223 19.82 -14.06 4.16
C CYS A 223 19.51 -12.55 4.01
N SER A 224 19.70 -11.73 5.05
CA SER A 224 19.43 -10.28 5.01
C SER A 224 17.99 -9.96 4.56
N VAL A 225 17.03 -10.73 5.05
CA VAL A 225 15.59 -10.43 4.93
C VAL A 225 15.31 -9.04 5.53
N LYS A 226 14.40 -8.27 4.94
CA LYS A 226 14.08 -6.91 5.38
C LYS A 226 13.01 -6.86 6.46
N LEU A 227 12.03 -7.76 6.37
CA LEU A 227 10.89 -7.85 7.27
C LEU A 227 10.38 -9.28 7.28
N VAL A 228 9.90 -9.76 8.42
CA VAL A 228 9.24 -11.05 8.55
C VAL A 228 7.81 -10.85 9.06
N GLY A 229 6.84 -11.37 8.33
CA GLY A 229 5.43 -11.34 8.71
C GLY A 229 4.90 -12.74 8.99
N ILE A 230 3.96 -12.90 9.92
CA ILE A 230 3.26 -14.15 10.18
C ILE A 230 1.78 -13.91 10.49
N ASP A 231 0.91 -14.83 10.06
CA ASP A 231 -0.53 -14.83 10.32
C ASP A 231 -0.94 -15.57 11.61
N SER A 232 0.00 -15.66 12.55
CA SER A 232 -0.13 -16.43 13.79
C SER A 232 -0.15 -15.52 15.02
N HIS A 233 -0.47 -16.09 16.18
CA HIS A 233 -0.56 -15.37 17.45
C HIS A 233 0.78 -14.77 17.91
N ASN A 234 1.89 -15.44 17.63
CA ASN A 234 3.22 -14.90 17.86
C ASN A 234 4.21 -15.59 16.93
N ILE A 235 5.28 -14.91 16.55
CA ILE A 235 6.34 -15.46 15.70
C ILE A 235 7.24 -16.44 16.49
N ASP A 236 7.30 -16.31 17.81
CA ASP A 236 8.01 -17.22 18.72
C ASP A 236 7.07 -18.26 19.34
N ASN A 237 7.62 -19.41 19.74
CA ASN A 237 6.88 -20.35 20.59
C ASN A 237 6.56 -19.69 21.94
N THR A 238 5.26 -19.59 22.27
CA THR A 238 4.77 -18.95 23.50
C THR A 238 4.83 -19.82 24.76
N GLN A 239 4.97 -21.14 24.64
CA GLN A 239 5.09 -22.09 25.76
C GLN A 239 6.41 -21.92 26.52
N GLY A 240 7.48 -21.54 25.81
CA GLY A 240 8.76 -21.17 26.40
C GLY A 240 8.81 -19.72 26.87
N LYS A 241 9.98 -19.27 27.35
CA LYS A 241 10.22 -17.87 27.76
C LYS A 241 11.41 -17.21 27.05
N THR A 242 12.05 -17.91 26.13
CA THR A 242 13.34 -17.48 25.53
C THR A 242 13.17 -16.49 24.37
N ARG A 243 12.05 -16.56 23.63
CA ARG A 243 11.72 -15.70 22.48
C ARG A 243 12.92 -15.48 21.52
N PRO A 244 13.53 -16.56 21.00
CA PRO A 244 14.74 -16.48 20.17
C PRO A 244 14.52 -15.78 18.82
N VAL A 245 13.33 -15.83 18.24
CA VAL A 245 13.03 -15.22 16.94
C VAL A 245 13.04 -13.71 17.06
N HIS A 246 12.29 -13.14 18.03
CA HIS A 246 12.35 -11.70 18.32
C HIS A 246 13.78 -11.24 18.57
N THR A 247 14.52 -11.98 19.41
CA THR A 247 15.92 -11.64 19.74
C THR A 247 16.81 -11.62 18.51
N THR A 248 16.68 -12.61 17.63
CA THR A 248 17.54 -12.75 16.45
C THR A 248 17.22 -11.72 15.37
N LEU A 249 15.94 -11.55 15.04
CA LEU A 249 15.51 -10.68 13.94
C LEU A 249 15.64 -9.20 14.32
N LEU A 250 15.09 -8.80 15.46
CA LEU A 250 15.14 -7.41 15.90
C LEU A 250 16.57 -6.96 16.23
N GLY A 251 17.43 -7.89 16.69
CA GLY A 251 18.85 -7.63 16.93
C GLY A 251 19.65 -7.40 15.64
N ALA A 252 19.12 -7.83 14.50
CA ALA A 252 19.65 -7.59 13.17
C ALA A 252 18.89 -6.47 12.42
N GLU A 253 18.07 -5.70 13.13
CA GLU A 253 17.20 -4.65 12.57
C GLU A 253 16.19 -5.14 11.52
N ILE A 254 15.78 -6.42 11.60
CA ILE A 254 14.73 -7.02 10.76
C ILE A 254 13.41 -6.89 11.50
N LEU A 255 12.47 -6.14 10.93
CA LEU A 255 11.18 -5.87 11.55
C LEU A 255 10.27 -7.11 11.51
N ILE A 256 9.32 -7.18 12.45
CA ILE A 256 8.40 -8.31 12.60
C ILE A 256 6.97 -7.81 12.52
N VAL A 257 6.11 -8.42 11.70
CA VAL A 257 4.67 -8.15 11.68
C VAL A 257 3.91 -9.41 12.12
N GLU A 258 3.12 -9.29 13.17
CA GLU A 258 2.34 -10.41 13.72
C GLU A 258 0.85 -10.20 13.47
N HIS A 259 0.08 -11.28 13.59
CA HIS A 259 -1.38 -11.27 13.37
C HIS A 259 -1.78 -10.77 11.98
N LEU A 260 -1.01 -11.11 10.94
CA LEU A 260 -1.46 -10.89 9.57
C LEU A 260 -2.70 -11.73 9.27
N CYS A 261 -3.51 -11.30 8.31
CA CYS A 261 -4.61 -12.08 7.78
C CYS A 261 -4.64 -12.04 6.26
N ASN A 262 -5.53 -12.83 5.65
CA ASN A 262 -5.78 -12.79 4.21
C ASN A 262 -4.57 -13.12 3.32
N LEU A 263 -3.52 -13.74 3.86
CA LEU A 263 -2.33 -14.11 3.09
C LEU A 263 -2.67 -15.12 1.97
N TYR A 264 -3.77 -15.87 2.10
CA TYR A 264 -4.30 -16.76 1.06
C TYR A 264 -4.76 -16.04 -0.23
N LEU A 265 -4.97 -14.72 -0.18
CA LEU A 265 -5.33 -13.91 -1.35
C LEU A 265 -4.11 -13.50 -2.19
N LEU A 266 -2.90 -13.71 -1.67
CA LEU A 266 -1.67 -13.26 -2.31
C LEU A 266 -1.09 -14.33 -3.23
N PRO A 267 -0.50 -13.94 -4.38
CA PRO A 267 0.39 -14.82 -5.11
C PRO A 267 1.65 -15.10 -4.28
N ALA A 268 2.41 -16.13 -4.65
CA ALA A 268 3.67 -16.46 -3.98
C ALA A 268 4.67 -15.29 -4.06
N ASP A 269 4.74 -14.59 -5.20
CA ASP A 269 5.62 -13.45 -5.44
C ASP A 269 4.98 -12.42 -6.40
N GLY A 270 5.74 -11.38 -6.77
CA GLY A 270 5.31 -10.37 -7.74
C GLY A 270 4.47 -9.23 -7.16
N PHE A 271 4.55 -9.01 -5.84
CA PHE A 271 3.85 -7.93 -5.13
C PHE A 271 4.80 -7.18 -4.18
N THR A 272 4.37 -6.00 -3.73
CA THR A 272 5.05 -5.29 -2.63
C THR A 272 4.22 -5.32 -1.36
N PHE A 273 4.89 -5.36 -0.22
CA PHE A 273 4.31 -5.33 1.12
C PHE A 273 4.64 -4.02 1.82
N SER A 274 3.65 -3.47 2.53
CA SER A 274 3.78 -2.27 3.34
C SER A 274 3.13 -2.44 4.71
N ALA A 275 3.82 -2.04 5.78
CA ALA A 275 3.34 -2.06 7.17
C ALA A 275 3.89 -0.85 7.93
N ILE A 276 3.41 0.35 7.59
CA ILE A 276 3.90 1.61 8.17
C ILE A 276 3.13 1.91 9.48
N PRO A 277 3.82 2.04 10.62
CA PRO A 277 3.20 2.47 11.87
C PRO A 277 3.18 4.01 11.98
N PRO A 278 2.33 4.59 12.83
CA PRO A 278 2.49 5.98 13.23
C PRO A 278 3.84 6.22 13.91
N LYS A 279 4.37 7.43 13.74
CA LYS A 279 5.72 7.81 14.18
C LYS A 279 5.78 8.15 15.68
N PHE A 280 5.57 7.15 16.55
CA PHE A 280 5.62 7.32 18.00
C PHE A 280 7.04 7.18 18.56
N LYS A 281 7.43 8.13 19.42
CA LYS A 281 8.72 8.09 20.15
C LYS A 281 8.57 7.28 21.44
N GLY A 282 9.58 6.48 21.77
CA GLY A 282 9.63 5.62 22.97
C GLY A 282 8.74 4.38 22.87
N VAL A 283 8.34 4.01 21.64
CA VAL A 283 7.40 2.92 21.38
C VAL A 283 8.06 1.95 20.41
N GLY A 284 8.14 0.67 20.80
CA GLY A 284 8.79 -0.39 20.02
C GLY A 284 7.83 -1.20 19.15
N THR A 285 6.54 -1.07 19.42
CA THR A 285 5.47 -1.81 18.74
C THR A 285 4.29 -0.89 18.51
N PHE A 286 3.60 -1.00 17.39
CA PHE A 286 2.30 -0.31 17.23
C PHE A 286 1.46 -0.96 16.15
N PRO A 287 0.11 -0.88 16.23
CA PRO A 287 -0.75 -1.34 15.16
C PRO A 287 -0.42 -0.72 13.81
N VAL A 288 -0.56 -1.54 12.77
CA VAL A 288 -0.38 -1.14 11.37
C VAL A 288 -1.60 -1.55 10.57
N ARG A 289 -1.85 -0.83 9.47
CA ARG A 289 -2.69 -1.34 8.39
C ARG A 289 -1.80 -1.93 7.32
N ALA A 290 -1.40 -3.18 7.54
CA ALA A 290 -0.55 -3.94 6.65
C ALA A 290 -1.28 -4.19 5.33
N MET A 291 -0.58 -4.02 4.21
CA MET A 291 -1.17 -4.19 2.89
C MET A 291 -0.19 -4.79 1.89
N ALA A 292 -0.75 -5.51 0.91
CA ALA A 292 -0.05 -5.88 -0.31
C ALA A 292 -0.55 -5.06 -1.49
N LYS A 293 0.37 -4.63 -2.35
CA LYS A 293 0.09 -3.97 -3.63
C LYS A 293 0.47 -4.89 -4.78
N LEU A 294 -0.53 -5.25 -5.59
CA LEU A 294 -0.39 -6.12 -6.76
C LEU A 294 -0.66 -5.30 -8.03
N ILE A 295 0.11 -5.57 -9.07
CA ILE A 295 -0.16 -5.01 -10.40
C ILE A 295 -1.21 -5.90 -11.07
N LYS A 296 -2.39 -5.37 -11.40
CA LYS A 296 -3.36 -6.16 -12.16
C LYS A 296 -2.80 -6.44 -13.56
N PRO A 297 -2.74 -7.71 -14.01
CA PRO A 297 -2.52 -7.98 -15.42
C PRO A 297 -3.70 -7.42 -16.23
N ASN A 298 -3.38 -6.80 -17.38
CA ASN A 298 -4.34 -6.25 -18.32
C ASN A 298 -5.22 -7.31 -18.98
#